data_AF-A0A6G0QNC7-F1
#
_entry.id   AF-A0A6G0QNC7-F1
#
_cell.length_a   1.000
_cell.length_b   1.000
_cell.length_c   1.000
_cell.angle_alpha   90.00
_cell.angle_beta   90.00
_cell.angle_gamma   90.00
#
_symmetry.space_group_name_H-M   'P 1'
#
loop_
_entity.id
_entity.type
_entity.pdbx_description
1 polymer ?
#
loop_
_entity_poly.entity_id
_entity_poly.type
_entity_poly.pdbx_seq_one_letter_code
_entity_poly.pdbx_strand_id
1 'polypeptide(L)' 'MLKVYELLKKLLETELIEFSVSAWASPIVIVLKKNGVDIRMCIDYRVVNGFI' A
#
# COMPACT_ATOMS: atom_id res chain seq x y z
N MET A 1 -12.68 -2.59 2.31
CA MET A 1 -12.04 -3.11 1.07
C MET A 1 -12.16 -2.14 -0.10
N LEU A 2 -13.34 -1.66 -0.50
CA LEU A 2 -13.52 -0.76 -1.67
C LEU A 2 -12.54 0.43 -1.73
N LYS A 3 -12.37 1.17 -0.62
CA LYS A 3 -11.43 2.30 -0.56
C LYS A 3 -9.95 1.94 -0.84
N VAL A 4 -9.53 0.71 -0.54
CA VAL A 4 -8.15 0.25 -0.81
C VAL A 4 -7.96 0.01 -2.31
N TYR A 5 -8.93 -0.63 -2.96
CA TYR A 5 -8.91 -0.85 -4.41
C TYR A 5 -8.95 0.48 -5.18
N GLU A 6 -9.76 1.44 -4.75
CA GLU A 6 -9.78 2.78 -5.34
C GLU A 6 -8.42 3.48 -5.24
N LEU A 7 -7.73 3.34 -4.10
CA LEU A 7 -6.40 3.92 -3.92
C LEU A 7 -5.36 3.22 -4.81
N LEU A 8 -5.36 1.88 -4.84
CA LEU A 8 -4.46 1.10 -5.71
C LEU A 8 -4.68 1.43 -7.18
N LYS A 9 -5.94 1.57 -7.60
CA LYS A 9 -6.30 1.96 -8.96
C LYS A 9 -5.77 3.36 -9.30
N LYS A 10 -5.95 4.34 -8.41
CA LYS A 10 -5.39 5.69 -8.60
C LYS A 10 -3.86 5.66 -8.70
N LEU A 11 -3.19 4.87 -7.86
CA LEU A 11 -1.73 4.75 -7.91
C LEU A 11 -1.25 4.14 -9.24
N LEU A 12 -1.94 3.11 -9.75
CA LEU A 12 -1.70 2.54 -11.07
C LEU A 12 -1.94 3.57 -12.20
N GLU A 13 -3.05 4.30 -12.15
CA GLU A 13 -3.38 5.35 -13.13
C GLU A 13 -2.38 6.51 -13.12
N THR A 14 -1.78 6.81 -11.96
CA THR A 14 -0.71 7.83 -11.83
C THR A 14 0.69 7.30 -12.12
N GLU A 15 0.83 6.03 -12.51
CA GLU A 15 2.11 5.37 -12.79
C GLU A 15 3.10 5.36 -11.61
N LEU A 16 2.60 5.53 -10.37
CA LEU A 16 3.42 5.47 -9.16
C LEU A 16 3.75 4.03 -8.75
N ILE A 17 2.91 3.07 -9.17
CA ILE A 17 3.12 1.63 -8.97
C ILE A 17 2.77 0.91 -10.27
N GLU A 18 3.25 -0.32 -10.40
CA GLU A 18 2.96 -1.22 -11.52
C GLU A 18 2.67 -2.64 -11.04
N PHE A 19 2.09 -3.46 -11.94
CA PHE A 19 1.96 -4.88 -11.69
C PHE A 19 3.35 -5.53 -11.68
N SER A 20 3.60 -6.39 -10.70
CA SER A 20 4.86 -7.12 -10.59
C SER A 20 4.65 -8.60 -10.37
N VAL A 21 5.58 -9.40 -10.88
CA VAL A 21 5.75 -10.82 -10.56
C VAL A 21 7.10 -10.95 -9.85
N SER A 22 7.11 -10.58 -8.57
CA SER A 22 8.32 -10.53 -7.74
C SER A 22 8.41 -11.75 -6.83
N ALA A 23 9.63 -12.25 -6.58
CA ALA A 23 9.90 -13.23 -5.54
C ALA A 23 9.76 -12.64 -4.11
N TRP A 24 9.65 -11.30 -4.01
CA TRP A 24 9.53 -10.55 -2.77
C TRP A 24 8.22 -9.79 -2.71
N ALA A 25 7.59 -9.80 -1.54
CA ALA A 25 6.42 -8.98 -1.25
C ALA A 25 6.44 -8.51 0.21
N SER A 26 5.94 -7.30 0.46
CA SER A 26 5.66 -6.78 1.79
C SER A 26 4.16 -6.54 1.93
N PRO A 27 3.54 -6.82 3.09
CA PRO A 27 2.10 -6.69 3.22
C PRO A 27 1.67 -5.22 3.25
N ILE A 28 0.47 -4.97 2.74
CA ILE A 28 -0.20 -3.67 2.82
C ILE A 28 -0.93 -3.58 4.17
N VAL A 29 -0.68 -2.52 4.91
CA VAL A 29 -1.32 -2.19 6.18
C VAL A 29 -2.24 -0.99 5.99
N ILE A 30 -3.47 -1.09 6.49
CA ILE A 30 -4.46 0.00 6.42
C ILE A 30 -4.60 0.64 7.80
N VAL A 31 -4.44 1.96 7.84
CA VAL A 31 -4.56 2.76 9.06
C VAL A 31 -5.70 3.76 8.88
N LEU A 32 -6.60 3.83 9.86
CA LEU A 32 -7.66 4.84 9.88
C LEU A 32 -7.08 6.20 10.26
N LYS A 33 -7.38 7.25 9.48
CA LYS A 33 -6.99 8.62 9.82
C LYS A 33 -7.84 9.12 11.00
N LYS A 34 -7.36 10.17 11.68
CA LYS A 34 -8.05 10.78 12.83
C LYS A 34 -9.50 11.21 12.57
N ASN A 35 -9.85 11.48 11.31
CA ASN A 35 -11.22 11.83 10.93
C ASN A 35 -12.20 10.64 10.91
N GLY A 36 -11.74 9.42 11.21
CA GLY A 36 -12.58 8.23 11.34
C GLY A 36 -13.14 7.68 10.03
N VAL A 37 -12.94 8.39 8.92
CA VAL A 37 -13.52 8.06 7.61
C VAL A 37 -12.45 7.69 6.60
N ASP A 38 -11.36 8.45 6.56
CA ASP A 38 -10.30 8.25 5.58
C ASP A 38 -9.33 7.18 6.04
N ILE A 39 -8.74 6.51 5.06
CA ILE A 39 -7.69 5.53 5.28
C ILE A 39 -6.34 6.03 4.76
N ARG A 40 -5.26 5.55 5.38
CA ARG A 40 -3.91 5.63 4.87
C ARG A 40 -3.43 4.21 4.60
N MET A 41 -2.92 4.00 3.40
CA MET A 41 -2.24 2.77 3.02
C MET A 41 -0.76 2.90 3.37
N CYS A 42 -0.22 1.93 4.09
CA CYS A 42 1.18 1.82 4.45
C CYS A 42 1.69 0.46 3.96
N ILE A 43 2.97 0.36 3.63
CA ILE A 43 3.61 -0.92 3.33
C ILE A 43 4.48 -1.29 4.52
N ASP A 44 4.33 -2.51 5.03
CA ASP A 44 5.14 -2.99 6.14
C ASP A 44 6.52 -3.44 5.66
N TYR A 45 7.43 -2.49 5.54
CA TYR A 45 8.82 -2.73 5.16
C TYR A 45 9.72 -3.16 6.32
N ARG A 46 9.20 -3.52 7.51
CA ARG A 46 10.06 -3.84 8.67
C ARG A 46 11.09 -4.92 8.38
N VAL A 47 10.71 -5.97 7.64
CA VAL A 47 11.62 -7.05 7.23
C VAL A 47 12.65 -6.53 6.24
N VAL A 48 12.23 -5.77 5.22
CA VAL A 48 13.11 -5.18 4.22
C VAL A 48 14.14 -4.24 4.86
N ASN A 49 13.71 -3.40 5.79
CA ASN A 49 14.55 -2.46 6.52
C ASN A 49 15.57 -3.16 7.43
N GLY A 50 15.35 -4.42 7.81
CA GLY A 50 16.33 -5.20 8.57
C GLY A 50 17.50 -5.71 7.71
N PHE A 51 17.39 -5.63 6.38
CA PHE A 51 18.46 -5.99 5.45
C PHE A 51 19.30 -4.79 4.98
N ILE A 52 18.89 -3.56 5.34
CA ILE A 52 19.58 -2.30 5.03
C ILE A 52 20.41 -1.89 6.23
#